data_AF-A0A9D7NU62-F1
#
_entry.id   AF-A0A9D7NU62-F1
#
_cell.length_a   1.000
_cell.length_b   1.000
_cell.length_c   1.000
_cell.angle_alpha   90.00
_cell.angle_beta   90.00
_cell.angle_gamma   90.00
#
_symmetry.space_group_name_H-M   'P 1'
#
loop_
_entity.id
_entity.type
_entity.pdbx_description
1 polymer ?
#
loop_
_entity_poly.entity_id
_entity_poly.type
_entity_poly.pdbx_seq_one_letter_code
_entity_poly.pdbx_strand_id
1 'polypeptide(L)'
;MYYEYLMLRRAGLCSDEELLEALRKNIQGFEDKPGRLYQTLLQASYETWSDGPFGRTGDEVNKTISYYDKGPIVGWMFDLHIRYLTGNKKLLDDVMRTLYRNTTSNSNGDLRSRNFRKVCEEHRGNQSGRTVSLRR
;
A
#
# COMPACT_ATOMS: atom_id res chain seq x y z
N MET A 1 8.79 -1.33 -4.69
CA MET A 1 7.89 -1.80 -3.59
C MET A 1 8.03 -0.85 -2.38
N TYR A 2 7.01 -0.62 -1.53
CA TYR A 2 7.15 0.34 -0.40
C TYR A 2 8.22 -0.10 0.63
N TYR A 3 8.12 -1.35 1.06
CA TYR A 3 9.02 -1.92 2.06
C TYR A 3 10.47 -2.02 1.59
N GLU A 4 10.71 -2.11 0.29
CA GLU A 4 12.05 -2.15 -0.28
C GLU A 4 12.89 -0.93 0.12
N TYR A 5 12.41 0.27 -0.19
CA TYR A 5 13.11 1.51 0.16
C TYR A 5 13.15 1.75 1.66
N LEU A 6 12.07 1.42 2.38
CA LEU A 6 12.02 1.56 3.84
C LEU A 6 13.03 0.64 4.54
N MET A 7 13.21 -0.60 4.06
CA MET A 7 14.17 -1.54 4.63
C MET A 7 15.61 -1.11 4.34
N LEU A 8 15.91 -0.65 3.12
CA LEU A 8 17.24 -0.11 2.78
C LEU A 8 17.60 1.06 3.69
N ARG A 9 16.66 1.98 3.91
CA ARG A 9 16.87 3.11 4.81
C ARG A 9 17.14 2.67 6.24
N ARG A 10 16.33 1.73 6.76
CA ARG A 10 16.48 1.21 8.13
C ARG A 10 17.74 0.38 8.34
N ALA A 11 18.24 -0.28 7.30
CA ALA A 11 19.50 -0.99 7.31
C ALA A 11 20.72 -0.05 7.24
N GLY A 12 20.52 1.26 7.08
CA GLY A 12 21.60 2.23 6.91
C GLY A 12 22.26 2.18 5.53
N LEU A 13 21.63 1.52 4.55
CA LEU A 13 22.13 1.36 3.18
C LEU A 13 21.63 2.46 2.23
N CYS A 14 20.80 3.37 2.73
CA CYS A 14 20.17 4.44 1.98
C CYS A 14 19.98 5.64 2.91
N SER A 15 20.17 6.86 2.42
CA SER A 15 19.92 8.10 3.16
C SER A 15 18.43 8.48 3.18
N ASP A 16 18.04 9.45 4.01
CA ASP A 16 16.65 9.95 4.01
C ASP A 16 16.31 10.62 2.67
N GLU A 17 17.27 11.35 2.08
CA GLU A 17 17.13 12.02 0.78
C GLU A 17 16.94 11.00 -0.35
N GLU A 18 17.71 9.91 -0.36
CA GLU A 18 17.59 8.85 -1.36
C GLU A 18 16.24 8.12 -1.26
N LEU A 19 15.76 7.86 -0.04
CA LEU A 19 14.43 7.31 0.20
C LEU A 19 13.33 8.23 -0.34
N LEU A 20 13.39 9.53 0.02
CA LEU A 20 12.39 10.51 -0.42
C LEU A 20 12.41 10.68 -1.94
N GLU A 21 13.59 10.66 -2.56
CA GLU A 21 13.74 10.74 -4.02
C GLU A 21 13.16 9.48 -4.71
N ALA A 22 13.37 8.29 -4.15
CA ALA A 22 12.76 7.07 -4.65
C ALA A 22 11.22 7.11 -4.58
N LEU A 23 10.67 7.59 -3.46
CA LEU A 23 9.22 7.78 -3.30
C LEU A 23 8.68 8.82 -4.29
N ARG A 24 9.38 9.95 -4.46
CA ARG A 24 9.03 10.99 -5.44
C ARG A 24 8.98 10.44 -6.86
N LYS A 25 10.01 9.69 -7.28
CA LYS A 25 10.05 9.04 -8.60
C LYS A 25 8.92 8.05 -8.80
N ASN A 26 8.58 7.27 -7.77
CA ASN A 26 7.47 6.32 -7.83
C ASN A 26 6.10 7.02 -8.00
N ILE A 27 5.86 8.10 -7.26
CA ILE A 27 4.65 8.93 -7.42
C ILE A 27 4.60 9.51 -8.82
N GLN A 28 5.67 10.16 -9.27
CA GLN A 28 5.72 10.79 -10.58
C GLN A 28 5.48 9.78 -11.71
N GLY A 29 6.18 8.64 -11.68
CA GLY A 29 6.00 7.58 -12.68
C GLY A 29 4.59 6.99 -12.73
N PHE A 30 3.83 7.07 -11.63
CA PHE A 30 2.42 6.70 -11.61
C PHE A 30 1.51 7.84 -12.12
N GLU A 31 1.72 9.07 -11.65
CA GLU A 31 0.90 10.24 -12.01
C GLU A 31 1.03 10.63 -13.49
N ASP A 32 2.18 10.35 -14.11
CA ASP A 32 2.43 10.63 -15.53
C ASP A 32 1.70 9.65 -16.47
N LYS A 33 1.17 8.53 -15.97
CA LYS A 33 0.51 7.50 -16.79
C LYS A 33 -0.99 7.77 -16.92
N PRO A 34 -1.55 7.85 -18.15
CA PRO A 34 -2.99 8.05 -18.37
C PRO A 34 -3.86 6.99 -17.70
N GLY A 35 -3.39 5.74 -17.64
CA GLY A 35 -4.09 4.60 -17.03
C GLY A 35 -4.54 4.84 -15.59
N ARG A 36 -3.91 5.75 -14.84
CA ARG A 36 -4.33 6.12 -13.47
C ARG A 36 -5.77 6.59 -13.35
N LEU A 37 -6.32 7.12 -14.45
CA LEU A 37 -7.70 7.63 -14.54
C LEU A 37 -8.71 6.55 -14.95
N TYR A 38 -8.25 5.38 -15.42
CA TYR A 38 -9.09 4.36 -16.02
C TYR A 38 -9.12 3.04 -15.26
N GLN A 39 -8.04 2.71 -14.55
CA GLN A 39 -7.94 1.42 -13.83
C GLN A 39 -7.62 1.65 -12.34
N THR A 40 -8.40 0.99 -11.47
CA THR A 40 -8.14 1.01 -10.03
C THR A 40 -7.01 0.05 -9.65
N LEU A 41 -6.41 0.22 -8.47
CA LEU A 41 -5.40 -0.72 -7.97
C LEU A 41 -5.96 -2.15 -7.84
N LEU A 42 -7.20 -2.28 -7.33
CA LEU A 42 -7.86 -3.56 -7.17
C LEU A 42 -8.08 -4.23 -8.52
N GLN A 43 -8.54 -3.47 -9.51
CA GLN A 43 -8.76 -3.98 -10.86
C GLN A 43 -7.46 -4.46 -11.48
N ALA A 44 -6.39 -3.65 -11.43
CA ALA A 44 -5.07 -4.03 -11.94
C ALA A 44 -4.54 -5.32 -11.27
N SER A 45 -4.74 -5.48 -9.96
CA SER A 45 -4.38 -6.72 -9.26
C SER A 45 -5.18 -7.93 -9.76
N TYR A 46 -6.49 -7.77 -9.96
CA TYR A 46 -7.37 -8.85 -10.40
C TYR A 46 -7.11 -9.24 -11.87
N GLU A 47 -6.87 -8.26 -12.73
CA GLU A 47 -6.68 -8.41 -14.18
C GLU A 47 -5.23 -8.71 -14.57
N THR A 48 -4.30 -8.88 -13.60
CA THR A 48 -2.87 -9.15 -13.83
C THR A 48 -2.59 -10.22 -14.88
N TRP A 49 -3.41 -11.28 -14.93
CA TRP A 49 -3.21 -12.39 -15.87
C TRP A 49 -3.59 -12.06 -17.31
N SER A 50 -4.40 -11.02 -17.51
CA SER A 50 -4.82 -10.54 -18.83
C SER A 50 -4.01 -9.32 -19.26
N ASP A 51 -3.80 -8.37 -18.35
CA ASP A 51 -3.10 -7.11 -18.64
C ASP A 51 -1.57 -7.21 -18.47
N GLY A 52 -1.10 -8.26 -17.80
CA GLY A 52 0.28 -8.37 -17.38
C GLY A 52 0.60 -7.56 -16.11
N PRO A 53 1.73 -7.85 -15.45
CA PRO A 53 2.10 -7.21 -14.18
C PRO A 53 2.42 -5.71 -14.30
N PHE A 54 2.70 -5.24 -15.52
CA PHE A 54 3.07 -3.86 -15.81
C PHE A 54 1.97 -3.07 -16.53
N GLY A 55 0.79 -3.67 -16.67
CA GLY A 55 -0.27 -3.20 -17.56
C GLY A 55 0.03 -3.50 -19.03
N ARG A 56 -0.98 -3.34 -19.87
CA ARG A 56 -0.90 -3.51 -21.32
C ARG A 56 -0.01 -2.43 -21.91
N THR A 57 1.13 -2.84 -22.44
CA THR A 57 2.07 -1.95 -23.15
C THR A 57 1.82 -2.10 -24.65
N GLY A 58 1.66 -0.98 -25.37
CA GLY A 58 1.45 -0.97 -26.82
C GLY A 58 0.09 -0.43 -27.29
N ASP A 59 -0.86 -0.19 -26.38
CA ASP A 59 -2.11 0.51 -26.72
C ASP A 59 -1.82 2.00 -27.05
N GLU A 60 -2.52 2.55 -28.05
CA GLU A 60 -2.42 3.97 -28.44
C GLU A 60 -2.71 4.92 -27.26
N VAL A 61 -3.66 4.54 -26.40
CA VAL A 61 -3.88 5.14 -25.09
C VAL A 61 -3.86 4.02 -24.05
N ASN A 62 -2.77 3.92 -23.29
CA ASN A 62 -2.67 2.93 -22.22
C ASN A 62 -3.64 3.27 -21.08
N LYS A 63 -4.71 2.48 -20.97
CA LYS A 63 -5.74 2.59 -19.93
C LYS A 63 -5.49 1.71 -18.71
N THR A 64 -4.38 0.99 -18.68
CA THR A 64 -4.03 0.08 -17.60
C THR A 64 -2.88 0.65 -16.76
N ILE A 65 -2.72 0.13 -15.55
CA ILE A 65 -1.64 0.51 -14.64
C ILE A 65 -0.91 -0.74 -14.17
N SER A 66 0.36 -0.56 -13.76
CA SER A 66 0.99 -1.58 -12.94
C SER A 66 0.52 -1.44 -11.49
N TYR A 67 0.06 -2.55 -10.90
CA TYR A 67 -0.19 -2.59 -9.46
C TYR A 67 1.11 -2.50 -8.64
N TYR A 68 2.27 -2.76 -9.23
CA TYR A 68 3.59 -2.54 -8.61
C TYR A 68 3.99 -1.07 -8.57
N ASP A 69 3.45 -0.22 -9.45
CA ASP A 69 3.69 1.23 -9.42
C ASP A 69 2.80 1.91 -8.37
N LYS A 70 1.51 1.57 -8.36
CA LYS A 70 0.52 2.18 -7.46
C LYS A 70 0.51 1.57 -6.06
N GLY A 71 0.82 0.29 -5.93
CA GLY A 71 0.83 -0.44 -4.66
C GLY A 71 1.74 0.20 -3.59
N PRO A 72 2.99 0.57 -3.89
CA PRO A 72 3.90 1.24 -2.96
C PRO A 72 3.35 2.57 -2.44
N ILE A 73 2.75 3.39 -3.32
CA ILE A 73 2.12 4.66 -2.95
C ILE A 73 1.01 4.41 -1.93
N VAL A 74 0.12 3.45 -2.22
CA VAL A 74 -0.97 3.08 -1.30
C VAL A 74 -0.43 2.52 0.03
N GLY A 75 0.61 1.69 -0.01
CA GLY A 75 1.27 1.18 1.20
C GLY A 75 1.85 2.30 2.06
N TRP A 76 2.52 3.27 1.44
CA TRP A 76 3.04 4.44 2.15
C TRP A 76 1.93 5.31 2.74
N MET A 77 0.85 5.56 1.98
CA MET A 77 -0.32 6.29 2.49
C MET A 77 -0.96 5.59 3.69
N PHE A 78 -1.04 4.26 3.68
CA PHE A 78 -1.51 3.51 4.85
C PHE A 78 -0.60 3.69 6.07
N ASP A 79 0.72 3.62 5.90
CA ASP A 79 1.66 3.85 7.00
C ASP A 79 1.51 5.26 7.59
N LEU A 80 1.46 6.29 6.73
CA LEU A 80 1.23 7.67 7.16
C LEU A 80 -0.12 7.85 7.87
N HIS A 81 -1.17 7.19 7.38
CA HIS A 81 -2.50 7.28 7.99
C HIS A 81 -2.53 6.62 9.37
N ILE A 82 -1.92 5.45 9.54
CA ILE A 82 -1.81 4.77 10.85
C ILE A 82 -1.02 5.65 11.83
N ARG A 83 0.11 6.19 11.39
CA ARG A 83 0.91 7.14 12.19
C ARG A 83 0.09 8.35 12.62
N TYR A 84 -0.64 8.97 11.70
CA TYR A 84 -1.50 10.11 12.00
C TYR A 84 -2.56 9.77 13.06
N LEU A 85 -3.30 8.67 12.87
CA LEU A 85 -4.37 8.26 13.80
C LEU A 85 -3.85 7.86 15.18
N THR A 86 -2.63 7.37 15.26
CA THR A 86 -2.05 6.86 16.52
C THR A 86 -1.09 7.83 17.20
N GLY A 87 -0.87 9.03 16.64
CA GLY A 87 0.13 9.97 17.13
C GLY A 87 1.55 9.39 17.06
N ASN A 88 1.89 8.76 15.94
CA ASN A 88 3.15 8.05 15.68
C ASN A 88 3.46 6.85 16.60
N LYS A 89 2.47 6.34 17.35
CA LYS A 89 2.66 5.18 18.24
C LYS A 89 2.62 3.83 17.51
N LYS A 90 2.00 3.79 16.33
CA LYS A 90 1.86 2.59 15.50
C LYS A 90 2.25 2.88 14.05
N LEU A 91 2.65 1.81 13.37
CA LEU A 91 3.15 1.78 12.01
C LEU A 91 2.41 0.72 11.21
N LEU A 92 2.51 0.76 9.88
CA LEU A 92 2.06 -0.34 9.02
C LEU A 92 2.73 -1.67 9.42
N ASP A 93 3.94 -1.62 9.97
CA ASP A 93 4.65 -2.80 10.48
C ASP A 93 3.88 -3.53 11.58
N ASP A 94 3.20 -2.81 12.46
CA ASP A 94 2.39 -3.41 13.52
C ASP A 94 1.24 -4.23 12.91
N VAL A 95 0.60 -3.67 11.88
CA VAL A 95 -0.47 -4.34 11.12
C VAL A 95 0.08 -5.57 10.42
N MET A 96 1.16 -5.44 9.65
CA MET A 96 1.77 -6.54 8.89
C MET A 96 2.26 -7.66 9.80
N ARG A 97 2.86 -7.34 10.96
CA ARG A 97 3.28 -8.34 11.96
C ARG A 97 2.08 -9.06 12.57
N THR A 98 0.99 -8.37 12.87
CA THR A 98 -0.23 -9.02 13.37
C THR A 98 -0.85 -9.93 12.32
N LEU A 99 -0.94 -9.48 11.06
CA LEU A 99 -1.42 -10.31 9.96
C LEU A 99 -0.57 -11.57 9.81
N TYR A 100 0.76 -11.42 9.77
CA TYR A 100 1.68 -12.54 9.67
C TYR A 100 1.49 -13.55 10.80
N ARG A 101 1.44 -13.10 12.07
CA ARG A 101 1.19 -13.99 13.22
C ARG A 101 -0.16 -14.70 13.11
N ASN A 102 -1.21 -13.97 12.75
CA ASN A 102 -2.56 -14.54 12.62
C ASN A 102 -2.61 -15.62 11.54
N THR A 103 -1.83 -15.47 10.47
CA THR A 103 -1.76 -16.47 9.40
C THR A 103 -0.88 -17.67 9.71
N THR A 104 0.21 -17.48 10.45
CA THR A 104 1.11 -18.58 10.81
C THR A 104 0.60 -19.44 11.95
N SER A 105 -0.20 -18.86 12.85
CA SER A 105 -0.75 -19.57 14.02
C SER A 105 -2.07 -20.31 13.76
N ASN A 106 -2.80 -19.95 12.70
CA ASN A 106 -3.99 -20.68 12.25
C ASN A 106 -3.70 -21.37 10.92
N SER A 107 -3.88 -22.69 10.85
CA SER A 107 -3.77 -23.50 9.62
C SER A 107 -4.74 -23.10 8.49
N ASN A 108 -5.61 -22.11 8.73
CA ASN A 108 -6.55 -21.50 7.79
C ASN A 108 -6.39 -19.96 7.67
N GLY A 109 -5.18 -19.42 7.86
CA GLY A 109 -4.88 -17.98 7.88
C GLY A 109 -5.61 -17.15 6.81
N ASP A 110 -6.68 -16.44 7.20
CA ASP A 110 -7.50 -15.67 6.27
C ASP A 110 -6.85 -14.31 5.97
N LEU A 111 -6.23 -14.16 4.80
CA LEU A 111 -5.66 -12.91 4.30
C LEU A 111 -6.68 -12.03 3.54
N ARG A 112 -7.97 -12.39 3.51
CA ARG A 112 -8.98 -11.60 2.79
C ARG A 112 -9.06 -10.17 3.33
N SER A 113 -9.54 -9.26 2.49
CA SER A 113 -9.67 -7.82 2.78
C SER A 113 -10.40 -7.50 4.10
N ARG A 114 -11.33 -8.37 4.54
CA ARG A 114 -12.02 -8.24 5.83
C ARG A 114 -11.08 -8.39 7.03
N ASN A 115 -10.16 -9.35 6.99
CA ASN A 115 -9.20 -9.55 8.06
C ASN A 115 -8.16 -8.42 8.09
N PHE A 116 -7.67 -7.99 6.92
CA PHE A 116 -6.80 -6.82 6.80
C PHE A 116 -7.43 -5.57 7.45
N ARG A 117 -8.66 -5.25 7.08
CA ARG A 117 -9.39 -4.11 7.65
C ARG A 117 -9.54 -4.22 9.16
N LYS A 118 -9.93 -5.40 9.66
CA LYS A 118 -10.08 -5.65 11.09
C LYS A 118 -8.78 -5.38 11.85
N VAL A 119 -7.65 -5.88 11.37
CA VAL A 119 -6.34 -5.65 11.99
C VAL A 119 -5.96 -4.16 11.96
N CYS A 120 -6.24 -3.44 10.87
CA CYS A 120 -6.05 -1.99 10.84
C CYS A 120 -6.91 -1.26 11.89
N GLU A 121 -8.16 -1.67 12.07
CA GLU A 121 -9.08 -1.08 13.06
C GLU A 121 -8.62 -1.38 14.50
N GLU A 122 -8.10 -2.58 14.78
CA GLU A 122 -7.50 -2.95 16.08
C GLU A 122 -6.30 -2.05 16.44
N HIS A 123 -5.45 -1.74 15.46
CA HIS A 123 -4.26 -0.91 15.68
C HIS A 123 -4.54 0.60 15.68
N ARG A 124 -5.75 1.04 15.36
CA ARG A 124 -6.14 2.46 15.38
C ARG A 124 -6.04 3.09 16.77
N GLY A 125 -6.16 2.28 17.83
CA GLY A 125 -6.31 2.75 19.20
C GLY A 125 -7.63 3.50 19.44
N ASN A 126 -8.14 3.45 20.67
CA ASN A 126 -9.34 4.21 21.06
C ASN A 126 -9.02 5.71 21.14
N GLN A 127 -9.05 6.41 20.00
CA GLN A 127 -9.29 7.85 20.01
C GLN A 127 -10.81 8.09 19.99
N SER A 128 -11.35 8.33 21.19
CA SER A 128 -12.67 8.96 21.35
C SER A 128 -12.66 10.28 20.56
N GLY A 129 -13.49 10.41 19.52
CA GLY A 129 -13.88 11.73 18.99
C GLY A 129 -13.92 11.96 17.48
N ARG A 130 -13.37 11.11 16.61
CA ARG A 130 -13.49 11.33 15.15
C ARG A 130 -13.87 10.08 14.37
N THR A 131 -15.17 9.88 14.23
CA THR A 131 -15.74 8.99 13.21
C THR A 131 -15.49 9.60 11.84
N VAL A 132 -14.38 9.24 11.19
CA VAL A 132 -14.27 9.44 9.74
C VAL A 132 -15.10 8.35 9.09
N SER A 133 -16.34 8.71 8.75
CA SER A 133 -17.24 7.92 7.93
C SER A 133 -16.68 7.83 6.51
N LEU A 134 -15.93 6.77 6.22
CA LEU A 134 -15.73 6.32 4.84
C LEU A 134 -17.05 5.68 4.37
N ARG A 135 -17.99 6.53 3.94
CA ARG A 135 -19.19 6.10 3.22
C ARG A 135 -18.88 6.07 1.72
N ARG A 136 -19.21 4.90 1.17
CA ARG A 136 -19.32 4.42 -0.23
C ARG A 136 -18.92 5.38 -1.34
#